data_AF-A0A967LT50-F1
#
_entry.id   AF-A0A967LT50-F1
#
_cell.length_a   1.000
_cell.length_b   1.000
_cell.length_c   1.000
_cell.angle_alpha   90.00
_cell.angle_beta   90.00
_cell.angle_gamma   90.00
#
_symmetry.space_group_name_H-M   'P 1'
#
loop_
_entity.id
_entity.type
_entity.pdbx_description
1 polymer ?
#
loop_
_entity_poly.entity_id
_entity_poly.type
_entity_poly.pdbx_seq_one_letter_code
_entity_poly.pdbx_strand_id
1 'polypeptide(L)' 'VLGGQAGIRGHIEIGDGARIAAQAGVFGDVPAGATYSGYPARPHREALKAQAATFRLPKLIKRMRRLERGLGLDEGDDE' A
#
# COMPACT_ATOMS: atom_id res chain seq x y z
N VAL A 1 10.45 -0.66 17.70
CA VAL A 1 10.10 0.78 17.53
C VAL A 1 8.71 0.89 16.94
N LEU A 2 7.82 1.66 17.56
CA LEU A 2 6.50 1.96 17.01
C LEU A 2 6.42 3.45 16.68
N GLY A 3 6.09 3.77 15.44
CA GLY A 3 5.83 5.13 15.00
C GLY A 3 4.54 5.68 15.60
N GLY A 4 4.42 7.01 15.62
CA GLY A 4 3.23 7.68 16.13
C GLY A 4 1.96 7.18 15.44
N GLN A 5 0.91 6.93 16.23
CA GLN A 5 -0.38 6.43 15.75
C GLN A 5 -0.31 5.08 15.00
N ALA A 6 0.74 4.27 15.19
CA ALA A 6 0.73 2.89 14.70
C ALA A 6 -0.32 2.07 15.48
N GLY A 7 -1.15 1.32 14.77
CA GLY A 7 -2.14 0.41 15.32
C GLY A 7 -1.72 -1.05 15.15
N ILE A 8 -1.88 -1.85 16.20
CA ILE A 8 -1.51 -3.27 16.24
C ILE A 8 -2.76 -4.06 16.65
N ARG A 9 -3.14 -5.05 15.85
CA ARG A 9 -4.22 -6.00 16.20
C ARG A 9 -3.80 -6.83 17.43
N GLY A 10 -4.74 -7.22 18.27
CA GLY A 10 -4.49 -8.22 19.31
C GLY A 10 -4.12 -9.60 18.75
N HIS A 11 -3.48 -10.43 19.58
CA HIS A 11 -3.10 -11.82 19.28
C HIS A 11 -2.11 -11.99 18.11
N ILE A 12 -1.12 -11.11 18.04
CA ILE A 12 -0.01 -11.22 17.08
C ILE A 12 1.32 -10.99 17.78
N GLU A 13 2.39 -11.51 17.21
CA GLU A 13 3.75 -11.34 17.70
C GLU A 13 4.48 -10.24 16.91
N ILE A 14 5.14 -9.34 17.65
CA ILE A 14 6.03 -8.33 17.10
C ILE A 14 7.45 -8.69 17.55
N GLY A 15 8.26 -9.18 16.62
CA GLY A 15 9.61 -9.62 16.91
C GLY A 15 10.51 -8.49 17.39
N ASP A 16 11.55 -8.85 18.15
CA ASP A 16 12.49 -7.89 18.70
C ASP A 16 13.18 -7.05 17.62
N GLY A 17 13.40 -5.77 17.90
CA GLY A 17 13.98 -4.83 16.94
C GLY A 17 13.10 -4.51 15.71
N ALA A 18 11.87 -5.02 15.62
CA ALA A 18 10.95 -4.64 14.55
C ALA A 18 10.62 -3.14 14.60
N ARG A 19 10.42 -2.54 13.42
CA ARG A 19 10.15 -1.11 13.24
C ARG A 19 8.83 -0.94 12.48
N ILE A 20 7.83 -0.40 13.15
CA ILE A 20 6.53 -0.10 12.56
C ILE A 20 6.46 1.40 12.28
N ALA A 21 6.22 1.79 11.02
CA ALA A 21 6.12 3.20 10.65
C ALA A 21 4.88 3.88 11.28
N ALA A 22 4.90 5.22 11.32
CA ALA A 22 3.77 6.01 11.79
C ALA A 22 2.51 5.68 10.98
N GLN A 23 1.35 5.70 11.65
CA GLN A 23 0.03 5.42 11.07
C GLN A 23 -0.12 4.05 10.38
N ALA A 24 0.80 3.11 10.59
CA ALA A 24 0.67 1.77 10.04
C ALA A 24 -0.38 0.95 10.80
N GLY A 25 -1.10 0.07 10.08
CA GLY A 25 -2.07 -0.86 10.67
C GLY A 25 -1.61 -2.31 10.56
N VAL A 26 -1.10 -2.88 11.65
CA VAL A 26 -0.54 -4.24 11.68
C VAL A 26 -1.62 -5.27 12.03
N PHE A 27 -1.90 -6.19 11.12
CA PHE A 27 -2.96 -7.21 11.28
C PHE A 27 -2.45 -8.63 11.51
N GLY A 28 -1.14 -8.85 11.37
CA GLY A 28 -0.47 -10.16 11.51
C GLY A 28 0.97 -10.01 12.00
N ASP A 29 1.62 -11.12 12.29
CA ASP A 29 2.95 -11.14 12.91
C ASP A 29 4.01 -10.38 12.12
N VAL A 30 4.94 -9.76 12.84
CA VAL A 30 6.06 -9.01 12.27
C VAL A 30 7.38 -9.65 12.71
N PRO A 31 8.22 -10.11 11.76
CA PRO A 31 9.51 -10.71 12.09
C PRO A 31 10.45 -9.74 12.81
N ALA A 32 11.35 -10.29 13.63
CA ALA A 32 12.40 -9.54 14.31
C ALA A 32 13.26 -8.73 13.32
N GLY A 33 13.64 -7.52 13.70
CA GLY A 33 14.47 -6.60 12.92
C GLY A 33 13.82 -6.03 11.65
N ALA A 34 12.63 -6.49 11.26
CA ALA A 34 11.96 -6.08 10.04
C ALA A 34 11.36 -4.68 10.17
N THR A 35 11.20 -3.99 9.04
CA THR A 35 10.52 -2.68 8.97
C THR A 35 9.24 -2.82 8.17
N TYR A 36 8.10 -2.44 8.76
CA TYR A 36 6.77 -2.53 8.17
C TYR A 36 6.09 -1.16 8.14
N SER A 37 5.27 -0.90 7.11
CA SER A 37 4.54 0.37 6.94
C SER A 37 3.27 0.19 6.12
N GLY A 38 2.41 1.21 6.13
CA GLY A 38 1.17 1.25 5.36
C GLY A 38 -0.04 0.69 6.12
N TYR A 39 -1.18 0.69 5.45
CA TYR A 39 -2.44 0.21 6.00
C TYR A 39 -3.19 -0.59 4.92
N PRO A 40 -3.27 -1.93 5.02
CA PRO A 40 -2.62 -2.78 6.03
C PRO A 40 -1.09 -2.75 5.92
N ALA A 41 -0.40 -2.96 7.04
CA ALA A 41 1.05 -2.92 7.12
C ALA A 41 1.67 -4.10 6.36
N ARG A 42 2.69 -3.79 5.55
CA ARG A 42 3.49 -4.74 4.74
C ARG A 42 4.98 -4.44 4.93
N PRO A 43 5.89 -5.35 4.53
CA PRO A 43 7.31 -5.03 4.45
C PRO A 43 7.54 -3.70 3.75
N HIS A 44 8.35 -2.82 4.35
CA HIS A 44 8.40 -1.41 3.98
C HIS A 44 8.64 -1.15 2.48
N ARG A 45 9.52 -1.95 1.85
CA ARG A 45 9.78 -1.86 0.40
C ARG A 45 8.56 -2.19 -0.46
N GLU A 46 7.76 -3.16 -0.04
CA GLU A 46 6.53 -3.55 -0.73
C GLU A 46 5.48 -2.44 -0.62
N ALA A 47 5.29 -1.89 0.58
CA ALA A 47 4.38 -0.78 0.81
C ALA A 47 4.73 0.44 -0.04
N LEU A 48 6.01 0.82 -0.13
CA LEU A 48 6.48 1.91 -0.99
C LEU A 48 6.22 1.64 -2.48
N LYS A 49 6.40 0.38 -2.92
CA LYS A 49 6.11 -0.01 -4.31
C LYS A 49 4.62 0.13 -4.63
N ALA A 50 3.75 -0.30 -3.72
CA ALA A 50 2.30 -0.13 -3.86
C ALA A 50 1.91 1.35 -3.89
N GLN A 51 2.44 2.18 -2.98
CA GLN A 51 2.19 3.62 -2.97
C GLN A 51 2.63 4.30 -4.27
N ALA A 52 3.81 3.94 -4.78
CA ALA A 52 4.30 4.43 -6.06
C ALA A 52 3.40 4.00 -7.23
N ALA A 53 2.81 2.80 -7.18
CA ALA A 53 1.85 2.35 -8.19
C ALA A 53 0.58 3.20 -8.17
N THR A 54 0.04 3.52 -6.99
CA THR A 54 -1.10 4.44 -6.84
C THR A 54 -0.82 5.81 -7.45
N PHE A 55 0.37 6.39 -7.23
CA PHE A 55 0.74 7.66 -7.86
C PHE A 55 0.90 7.58 -9.38
N ARG A 56 1.20 6.40 -9.93
CA ARG A 56 1.28 6.17 -11.38
C ARG A 56 -0.08 5.87 -12.00
N LEU A 57 -1.08 5.49 -11.22
CA LEU A 57 -2.40 5.07 -11.70
C LEU A 57 -3.09 6.12 -12.59
N PRO A 58 -3.10 7.43 -12.28
CA PRO A 58 -3.72 8.44 -13.17
C PRO A 58 -3.10 8.47 -14.58
N LYS A 59 -1.77 8.30 -14.68
CA LYS A 59 -1.08 8.23 -15.97
C LYS A 59 -1.47 6.97 -16.75
N LEU A 60 -1.65 5.85 -16.05
CA LEU A 60 -2.08 4.60 -16.65
C LEU A 60 -3.53 4.71 -17.15
N ILE A 61 -4.44 5.30 -16.38
CA ILE A 61 -5.82 5.55 -16.78
C ILE A 61 -5.87 6.43 -18.04
N LYS A 62 -5.11 7.53 -18.08
CA LYS A 62 -5.04 8.40 -19.27
C LYS A 62 -4.52 7.65 -20.50
N ARG A 63 -3.57 6.74 -20.31
CA ARG A 63 -3.06 5.89 -21.40
C ARG A 63 -4.13 4.89 -21.85
N MET A 64 -4.88 4.30 -20.93
CA MET A 64 -5.95 3.35 -21.22
C MET A 64 -7.06 4.02 -22.04
N ARG A 65 -7.59 5.16 -21.58
CA ARG A 65 -8.61 5.94 -22.32
C ARG A 65 -8.21 6.31 -23.74
N ARG A 66 -6.90 6.56 -23.96
CA ARG A 66 -6.38 6.83 -25.31
C ARG A 66 -6.46 5.59 -26.19
N LEU A 67 -6.15 4.42 -25.64
CA LEU A 67 -6.22 3.14 -26.35
C LEU A 67 -7.67 2.75 -26.62
N GLU A 68 -8.56 2.88 -25.65
CA GLU A 68 -10.00 2.60 -25.78
C GLU A 68 -10.64 3.44 -26.89
N ARG A 69 -10.39 4.75 -26.92
CA ARG A 69 -10.84 5.62 -28.03
C ARG A 69 -10.30 5.22 -29.39
N GLY A 70 -9.04 4.79 -29.45
CA GLY A 70 -8.42 4.32 -30.69
C GLY A 70 -9.02 3.01 -31.20
N LEU A 71 -9.62 2.22 -30.30
CA LEU A 71 -10.25 0.93 -30.60
C LEU A 71 -11.79 1.01 -30.71
N GLY A 72 -12.38 2.18 -30.48
CA GLY A 72 -13.84 2.35 -30.47
C GLY A 72 -14.53 1.71 -29.26
N LEU A 73 -13.80 1.50 -28.16
CA LEU A 73 -14.27 0.87 -26.92
C LEU A 73 -14.57 1.90 -25.81
N ASP A 74 -14.79 3.16 -26.18
CA ASP A 74 -15.06 4.23 -25.20
C ASP A 74 -16.52 4.10 -24.74
N GLU A 75 -16.74 3.44 -23.60
CA GLU A 75 -18.09 3.24 -23.01
C GLU A 75 -18.62 4.52 -22.33
N GLY A 76 -17.83 5.61 -22.30
CA GLY A 76 -18.15 6.79 -21.51
C GLY A 76 -17.93 6.52 -20.03
N ASP A 77 -17.57 7.56 -19.27
CA ASP A 77 -17.54 7.43 -17.81
C ASP A 77 -19.02 7.31 -17.36
N ASP A 78 -19.47 6.10 -17.02
CA ASP A 78 -20.77 5.84 -16.37
C ASP A 78 -20.78 6.51 -14.97
N GLU A 79 -20.96 7.82 -14.92
CA GLU A 79 -21.33 8.61 -13.74
C GLU A 79 -22.28 9.77 -14.09
#